data_AF-A0A522CV99-F1
#
_entry.id   AF-A0A522CV99-F1
#
_cell.length_a   1.000
_cell.length_b   1.000
_cell.length_c   1.000
_cell.angle_alpha   90.00
_cell.angle_beta   90.00
_cell.angle_gamma   90.00
#
_symmetry.space_group_name_H-M   'P 1'
#
loop_
_entity.id
_entity.type
_entity.pdbx_description
1 polymer ?
#
loop_
_entity_poly.entity_id
_entity_poly.type
_entity_poly.pdbx_seq_one_letter_code
_entity_poly.pdbx_strand_id
1 'polypeptide(L)'
;MAKPAPKKSAKRVPNLKFDFNAAVRRARKDHPELAKNALFIDAQKADWEETADILASVGVDEDDLDDLKKTVRDAKRLKTSFHLALNREDAPPLSAVVFHADRHPLYGDKNGPIDDAGTFDHETGHALTPEMEGTLAENTADAYAALRHLQRTGGEGKSIDYCGWKRAFIFMTTGAISHLTTFTIDQIICDAKAADFMSMTPEETAAVAKAYAAMHTPEKKELTRLRAAFRPLRKLPPQKALKKLARMTLKAPEDSQEFYLGARVLAGALKEGGVTVDGQDIVLKGSEWNDIQRALDKKTANLPPKHPLRRHLKG
;
A
#
# COMPACT_ATOMS: atom_id res chain seq x y z
N MET A 1 -20.81 12.93 -39.05
CA MET A 1 -20.46 11.73 -38.25
C MET A 1 -19.05 11.90 -37.72
N ALA A 2 -18.89 12.09 -36.41
CA ALA A 2 -17.57 12.25 -35.79
C ALA A 2 -16.81 10.92 -35.78
N LYS A 3 -15.55 10.93 -36.24
CA LYS A 3 -14.68 9.75 -36.18
C LYS A 3 -14.49 9.33 -34.72
N PRO A 4 -14.60 8.04 -34.37
CA PRO A 4 -14.34 7.59 -33.02
C PRO A 4 -12.88 7.88 -32.68
N ALA A 5 -12.65 8.49 -31.52
CA ALA A 5 -11.31 8.73 -30.98
C ALA A 5 -10.53 7.40 -30.92
N PRO A 6 -9.23 7.40 -31.25
CA PRO A 6 -8.43 6.19 -31.20
C PRO A 6 -8.45 5.64 -29.78
N LYS A 7 -8.88 4.38 -29.63
CA LYS A 7 -8.74 3.63 -28.38
C LYS A 7 -7.26 3.66 -28.01
N LYS A 8 -6.91 4.30 -26.88
CA LYS A 8 -5.58 4.18 -26.28
C LYS A 8 -5.26 2.69 -26.20
N SER A 9 -4.37 2.20 -27.07
CA SER A 9 -3.85 0.84 -26.99
C SER A 9 -3.33 0.67 -25.58
N ALA A 10 -3.77 -0.36 -24.85
CA ALA A 10 -3.20 -0.70 -23.56
C ALA A 10 -1.69 -0.80 -23.75
N LYS A 11 -0.94 0.19 -23.26
CA LYS A 11 0.51 0.18 -23.32
C LYS A 11 0.91 -1.10 -22.62
N ARG A 12 1.60 -1.97 -23.35
CA ARG A 12 2.15 -3.20 -22.79
C ARG A 12 2.99 -2.77 -21.60
N VAL A 13 2.61 -3.21 -20.40
CA VAL A 13 3.37 -2.94 -19.17
C VAL A 13 4.81 -3.31 -19.48
N PRO A 14 5.78 -2.38 -19.35
CA PRO A 14 7.16 -2.68 -19.62
C PRO A 14 7.56 -3.94 -18.86
N ASN A 15 8.38 -4.80 -19.47
CA ASN A 15 9.00 -5.92 -18.75
C ASN A 15 9.98 -5.32 -17.74
N LEU A 16 9.44 -4.87 -16.61
CA LEU A 16 10.18 -4.20 -15.55
C LEU A 16 11.08 -5.25 -14.91
N LYS A 17 12.38 -4.97 -14.84
CA LYS A 17 13.29 -5.69 -13.95
C LYS A 17 13.61 -4.75 -12.80
N PHE A 18 13.42 -5.21 -11.57
CA PHE A 18 13.84 -4.47 -10.40
C PHE A 18 15.34 -4.72 -10.16
N ASP A 19 16.09 -3.64 -9.98
CA ASP A 19 17.49 -3.64 -9.60
C ASP A 19 17.61 -2.67 -8.43
N PHE A 20 17.88 -3.21 -7.23
CA PHE A 20 17.98 -2.44 -6.01
C PHE A 20 19.01 -1.31 -6.12
N ASN A 21 20.21 -1.58 -6.66
CA ASN A 21 21.25 -0.57 -6.78
C ASN A 21 20.85 0.54 -7.76
N ALA A 22 20.16 0.19 -8.85
CA ALA A 22 19.60 1.18 -9.76
C ALA A 22 18.48 2.01 -9.10
N ALA A 23 17.63 1.37 -8.29
CA ALA A 23 16.58 2.04 -7.52
C ALA A 23 17.15 3.04 -6.51
N VAL A 24 18.19 2.65 -5.76
CA VAL A 24 18.91 3.55 -4.82
C VAL A 24 19.54 4.74 -5.53
N ARG A 25 20.25 4.51 -6.64
CA ARG A 25 20.84 5.61 -7.44
C ARG A 25 19.77 6.57 -7.94
N ARG A 26 18.62 6.03 -8.36
CA ARG A 26 17.49 6.86 -8.80
C ARG A 26 16.88 7.63 -7.64
N ALA A 27 16.63 7.01 -6.50
CA ALA A 27 16.09 7.68 -5.32
C ALA A 27 16.98 8.85 -4.88
N ARG A 28 18.30 8.66 -4.83
CA ARG A 28 19.26 9.74 -4.50
C ARG A 28 19.36 10.83 -5.56
N LYS A 29 19.10 10.50 -6.84
CA LYS A 29 19.04 11.50 -7.91
C LYS A 29 17.76 12.33 -7.83
N ASP A 30 16.65 11.64 -7.60
CA ASP A 30 15.31 12.22 -7.52
C ASP A 30 15.14 13.04 -6.23
N HIS A 31 15.84 12.66 -5.14
CA HIS A 31 15.83 13.32 -3.83
C HIS A 31 17.25 13.42 -3.26
N PRO A 32 18.02 14.46 -3.61
CA PRO A 32 19.44 14.60 -3.23
C PRO A 32 19.71 14.57 -1.72
N GLU A 33 18.74 14.94 -0.89
CA GLU A 33 18.82 14.87 0.57
C GLU A 33 19.01 13.43 1.09
N LEU A 34 18.48 12.43 0.39
CA LEU A 34 18.64 11.01 0.75
C LEU A 34 20.10 10.54 0.62
N ALA A 35 20.95 11.26 -0.13
CA ALA A 35 22.37 10.92 -0.20
C ALA A 35 23.11 11.19 1.13
N LYS A 36 22.59 12.11 1.96
CA LYS A 36 23.18 12.49 3.25
C LYS A 36 22.42 11.92 4.45
N ASN A 37 21.12 11.71 4.27
CA ASN A 37 20.20 11.41 5.36
C ASN A 37 19.59 10.01 5.27
N ALA A 38 19.94 9.20 4.25
CA ALA A 38 19.45 7.84 4.13
C ALA A 38 20.52 6.80 3.77
N LEU A 39 20.45 5.68 4.47
CA LEU A 39 21.14 4.44 4.16
C LEU A 39 20.16 3.47 3.48
N PHE A 40 20.61 2.79 2.44
CA PHE A 40 19.84 1.77 1.74
C PHE A 40 20.57 0.44 1.84
N ILE A 41 19.90 -0.58 2.38
CA ILE A 41 20.46 -1.91 2.63
C ILE A 41 19.64 -2.95 1.88
N ASP A 42 20.31 -3.80 1.11
CA ASP A 42 19.71 -4.99 0.50
C ASP A 42 19.86 -6.17 1.48
N ALA A 43 18.81 -6.50 2.22
CA ALA A 43 18.85 -7.56 3.22
C ALA A 43 19.03 -8.97 2.64
N GLN A 44 18.94 -9.14 1.31
CA GLN A 44 19.24 -10.42 0.66
C GLN A 44 20.74 -10.67 0.54
N LYS A 45 21.54 -9.61 0.50
CA LYS A 45 22.99 -9.69 0.35
C LYS A 45 23.69 -9.77 1.70
N ALA A 46 24.90 -10.32 1.70
CA ALA A 46 25.73 -10.48 2.89
C ALA A 46 26.60 -9.25 3.20
N ASP A 47 26.65 -8.27 2.29
CA ASP A 47 27.50 -7.07 2.33
C ASP A 47 27.03 -5.99 3.33
N TRP A 48 25.90 -6.20 4.00
CA TRP A 48 25.41 -5.27 5.01
C TRP A 48 26.29 -5.23 6.27
N GLU A 49 27.10 -6.25 6.54
CA GLU A 49 28.06 -6.26 7.67
C GLU A 49 29.13 -5.16 7.49
N GLU A 50 29.62 -4.95 6.26
CA GLU A 50 30.52 -3.84 5.94
C GLU A 50 29.83 -2.47 6.10
N THR A 51 28.50 -2.44 6.02
CA THR A 51 27.71 -1.23 6.26
C THR A 51 27.64 -0.87 7.76
N ALA A 52 27.77 -1.86 8.66
CA ALA A 52 27.76 -1.61 10.11
C ALA A 52 29.01 -0.83 10.56
N ASP A 53 30.18 -1.14 10.00
CA ASP A 53 31.42 -0.41 10.28
C ASP A 53 31.35 1.03 9.75
N ILE A 54 30.74 1.23 8.58
CA ILE A 54 30.49 2.57 8.03
C ILE A 54 29.53 3.35 8.94
N LEU A 55 28.52 2.71 9.53
CA LEU A 55 27.56 3.36 10.42
C LEU A 55 28.17 3.80 11.75
N ALA A 56 29.02 2.95 12.34
CA ALA A 56 29.81 3.34 13.50
C ALA A 56 30.69 4.57 13.18
N SER A 57 31.26 4.64 11.96
CA SER A 57 32.09 5.77 11.54
C SER A 57 31.34 7.09 11.32
N VAL A 58 30.01 7.06 11.18
CA VAL A 58 29.17 8.27 11.03
C VAL A 58 28.40 8.64 12.31
N GLY A 59 28.81 8.08 13.45
CA GLY A 59 28.32 8.47 14.78
C GLY A 59 26.90 8.00 15.09
N VAL A 60 26.51 6.82 14.59
CA VAL A 60 25.26 6.16 15.01
C VAL A 60 25.49 5.51 16.37
N ASP A 61 24.50 5.66 17.27
CA ASP A 61 24.52 5.06 18.61
C ASP A 61 24.67 3.52 18.53
N GLU A 62 25.38 2.91 19.49
CA GLU A 62 25.60 1.47 19.54
C GLU A 62 24.28 0.68 19.64
N ASP A 63 23.31 1.20 20.40
CA ASP A 63 21.98 0.59 20.55
C ASP A 63 21.22 0.62 19.20
N ASP A 64 21.27 1.74 18.48
CA ASP A 64 20.65 1.88 17.16
C ASP A 64 21.33 1.01 16.10
N LEU A 65 22.65 0.80 16.21
CA LEU A 65 23.39 -0.13 15.35
C LEU A 65 22.93 -1.58 15.57
N ASP A 66 22.71 -1.97 16.82
CA ASP A 66 22.21 -3.31 17.16
C ASP A 66 20.75 -3.52 16.72
N ASP A 67 19.91 -2.51 16.83
CA ASP A 67 18.54 -2.51 16.30
C ASP A 67 18.53 -2.60 14.77
N LEU A 68 19.45 -1.94 14.08
CA LEU A 68 19.62 -2.11 12.64
C LEU A 68 20.04 -3.55 12.29
N LYS A 69 21.06 -4.10 12.96
CA LYS A 69 21.50 -5.50 12.75
C LYS A 69 20.34 -6.47 12.96
N LYS A 70 19.50 -6.24 13.97
CA LYS A 70 18.29 -7.04 14.21
C LYS A 70 17.27 -6.87 13.10
N THR A 71 17.04 -5.63 12.65
CA THR A 71 16.11 -5.32 11.55
C THR A 71 16.52 -5.98 10.24
N VAL A 72 17.81 -5.96 9.88
CA VAL A 72 18.31 -6.65 8.68
C VAL A 72 18.12 -8.17 8.77
N ARG A 73 18.40 -8.76 9.94
CA ARG A 73 18.15 -10.20 10.18
C ARG A 73 16.66 -10.55 10.07
N ASP A 74 15.80 -9.70 10.63
CA ASP A 74 14.35 -9.88 10.56
C ASP A 74 13.82 -9.70 9.13
N ALA A 75 14.32 -8.71 8.37
CA ALA A 75 14.01 -8.52 6.95
C ALA A 75 14.30 -9.77 6.13
N LYS A 76 15.48 -10.35 6.32
CA LYS A 76 15.88 -11.60 5.65
C LYS A 76 15.03 -12.81 6.08
N ARG A 77 14.77 -12.95 7.39
CA ARG A 77 14.02 -14.08 7.96
C ARG A 77 12.54 -14.05 7.56
N LEU A 78 11.93 -12.88 7.64
CA LEU A 78 10.50 -12.67 7.37
C LEU A 78 10.24 -12.42 5.89
N LYS A 79 11.28 -12.12 5.11
CA LYS A 79 11.22 -11.72 3.70
C LYS A 79 10.33 -10.50 3.52
N THR A 80 10.66 -9.41 4.21
CA THR A 80 9.91 -8.15 4.20
C THR A 80 10.88 -6.98 4.31
N SER A 81 10.41 -5.78 3.96
CA SER A 81 11.17 -4.54 4.09
C SER A 81 10.81 -3.78 5.36
N PHE A 82 11.70 -2.88 5.77
CA PHE A 82 11.53 -2.01 6.93
C PHE A 82 12.16 -0.64 6.70
N HIS A 83 11.60 0.36 7.38
CA HIS A 83 12.23 1.64 7.64
C HIS A 83 12.54 1.77 9.13
N LEU A 84 13.73 2.29 9.45
CA LEU A 84 14.16 2.61 10.81
C LEU A 84 14.81 4.01 10.81
N ALA A 85 14.51 4.82 11.83
CA ALA A 85 15.26 6.05 12.08
C ALA A 85 16.36 5.75 13.09
N LEU A 86 17.62 6.06 12.74
CA LEU A 86 18.80 5.86 13.58
C LEU A 86 19.24 7.21 14.14
N ASN A 87 19.35 7.32 15.45
CA ASN A 87 19.84 8.54 16.09
C ASN A 87 21.34 8.70 15.86
N ARG A 88 21.78 9.96 15.80
CA ARG A 88 23.18 10.34 15.70
C ARG A 88 23.46 11.41 16.75
N GLU A 89 24.60 11.30 17.41
CA GLU A 89 24.93 12.14 18.58
C GLU A 89 24.90 13.65 18.26
N ASP A 90 25.45 14.04 17.10
CA ASP A 90 25.59 15.45 16.68
C ASP A 90 24.95 15.76 15.31
N ALA A 91 23.99 14.94 14.87
CA ALA A 91 23.38 15.09 13.55
C ALA A 91 21.91 14.68 13.54
N PRO A 92 21.11 15.15 12.55
CA PRO A 92 19.74 14.68 12.37
C PRO A 92 19.69 13.15 12.23
N PRO A 93 18.60 12.48 12.63
CA PRO A 93 18.47 11.03 12.46
C PRO A 93 18.76 10.58 11.02
N LEU A 94 19.41 9.43 10.88
CA LEU A 94 19.66 8.77 9.61
C LEU A 94 18.53 7.76 9.33
N SER A 95 17.85 7.89 8.20
CA SER A 95 16.85 6.90 7.78
C SER A 95 17.54 5.65 7.20
N ALA A 96 17.30 4.49 7.78
CA ALA A 96 17.71 3.22 7.21
C ALA A 96 16.53 2.56 6.48
N VAL A 97 16.67 2.43 5.17
CA VAL A 97 15.77 1.68 4.29
C VAL A 97 16.35 0.28 4.11
N VAL A 98 15.76 -0.69 4.80
CA VAL A 98 16.15 -2.10 4.74
C VAL A 98 15.21 -2.83 3.80
N PHE A 99 15.68 -3.11 2.58
CA PHE A 99 14.89 -3.72 1.54
C PHE A 99 15.06 -5.24 1.51
N HIS A 100 13.94 -5.94 1.34
CA HIS A 100 13.88 -7.31 0.89
C HIS A 100 12.63 -7.47 0.03
N ALA A 101 12.73 -8.22 -1.08
CA ALA A 101 11.57 -8.60 -1.88
C ALA A 101 10.50 -9.25 -1.00
N ASP A 102 9.31 -8.65 -0.92
CA ASP A 102 8.31 -9.03 0.06
C ASP A 102 7.72 -10.41 -0.28
N ARG A 103 7.61 -11.29 0.71
CA ARG A 103 6.84 -12.53 0.60
C ARG A 103 5.35 -12.25 0.39
N HIS A 104 4.86 -11.12 0.89
CA HIS A 104 3.48 -10.68 0.80
C HIS A 104 3.40 -9.45 -0.09
N PRO A 105 3.24 -9.60 -1.41
CA PRO A 105 3.37 -8.49 -2.34
C PRO A 105 2.32 -7.40 -2.13
N LEU A 106 2.72 -6.14 -2.22
CA LEU A 106 1.88 -4.94 -2.14
C LEU A 106 0.90 -4.79 -3.32
N TYR A 107 1.32 -5.18 -4.53
CA TYR A 107 0.66 -4.98 -5.82
C TYR A 107 0.25 -6.29 -6.54
N GLY A 108 0.45 -7.43 -5.87
CA GLY A 108 -0.02 -8.76 -6.27
C GLY A 108 1.01 -9.65 -6.98
N ASP A 109 0.83 -10.97 -6.86
CA ASP A 109 1.85 -12.00 -7.13
C ASP A 109 2.34 -12.09 -8.60
N LYS A 110 1.60 -11.54 -9.56
CA LYS A 110 1.86 -11.78 -11.00
C LYS A 110 2.98 -10.92 -11.58
N ASN A 111 3.51 -9.93 -10.83
CA ASN A 111 4.59 -9.08 -11.30
C ASN A 111 5.53 -8.65 -10.17
N GLY A 112 6.33 -9.60 -9.68
CA GLY A 112 7.32 -9.40 -8.61
C GLY A 112 8.17 -8.12 -8.76
N PRO A 113 8.71 -7.80 -9.95
CA PRO A 113 9.47 -6.55 -10.13
C PRO A 113 8.68 -5.26 -9.90
N ILE A 114 7.40 -5.22 -10.26
CA ILE A 114 6.54 -4.06 -9.96
C ILE A 114 6.31 -3.94 -8.46
N ASP A 115 6.15 -5.09 -7.81
CA ASP A 115 5.96 -5.18 -6.39
C ASP A 115 7.19 -4.70 -5.62
N ASP A 116 8.36 -5.23 -5.96
CA ASP A 116 9.65 -4.84 -5.41
C ASP A 116 9.88 -3.32 -5.55
N ALA A 117 9.56 -2.76 -6.72
CA ALA A 117 9.65 -1.32 -6.95
C ALA A 117 8.68 -0.53 -6.05
N GLY A 118 7.47 -1.06 -5.84
CA GLY A 118 6.47 -0.49 -4.95
C GLY A 118 6.89 -0.49 -3.48
N THR A 119 7.38 -1.64 -3.01
CA THR A 119 7.90 -1.82 -1.66
C THR A 119 9.10 -0.92 -1.42
N PHE A 120 10.03 -0.84 -2.37
CA PHE A 120 11.15 0.10 -2.28
C PHE A 120 10.69 1.57 -2.23
N ASP A 121 9.72 1.95 -3.08
CA ASP A 121 9.16 3.31 -3.06
C ASP A 121 8.45 3.59 -1.72
N HIS A 122 7.75 2.62 -1.13
CA HIS A 122 7.08 2.74 0.17
C HIS A 122 8.09 3.07 1.28
N GLU A 123 9.16 2.27 1.41
CA GLU A 123 10.19 2.55 2.42
C GLU A 123 10.93 3.87 2.16
N THR A 124 11.14 4.21 0.88
CA THR A 124 11.69 5.52 0.50
C THR A 124 10.75 6.65 0.93
N GLY A 125 9.44 6.44 0.83
CA GLY A 125 8.41 7.36 1.31
C GLY A 125 8.58 7.67 2.80
N HIS A 126 8.86 6.67 3.64
CA HIS A 126 9.17 6.90 5.05
C HIS A 126 10.44 7.75 5.24
N ALA A 127 11.51 7.47 4.49
CA ALA A 127 12.76 8.22 4.57
C ALA A 127 12.62 9.69 4.12
N LEU A 128 11.66 9.99 3.25
CA LEU A 128 11.35 11.36 2.80
C LEU A 128 10.47 12.14 3.78
N THR A 129 9.84 11.45 4.72
CA THR A 129 8.87 12.03 5.66
C THR A 129 9.15 11.59 7.10
N PRO A 130 10.38 11.76 7.61
CA PRO A 130 10.77 11.27 8.93
C PRO A 130 9.98 11.93 10.08
N GLU A 131 9.34 13.07 9.84
CA GLU A 131 8.48 13.77 10.80
C GLU A 131 7.10 13.14 10.98
N MET A 132 6.72 12.19 10.12
CA MET A 132 5.41 11.54 10.15
C MET A 132 5.49 10.26 10.97
N GLU A 133 4.46 10.01 11.79
CA GLU A 133 4.41 8.83 12.66
C GLU A 133 3.11 8.02 12.50
N GLY A 134 3.17 6.75 12.92
CA GLY A 134 2.01 5.87 13.02
C GLY A 134 1.26 5.71 11.69
N THR A 135 -0.08 5.78 11.74
CA THR A 135 -0.91 5.58 10.55
C THR A 135 -0.69 6.66 9.48
N LEU A 136 -0.29 7.88 9.85
CA LEU A 136 -0.05 8.95 8.89
C LEU A 136 1.23 8.69 8.08
N ALA A 137 2.28 8.16 8.73
CA ALA A 137 3.52 7.76 8.06
C ALA A 137 3.25 6.68 7.00
N GLU A 138 2.52 5.63 7.37
CA GLU A 138 2.12 4.53 6.48
C GLU A 138 1.29 5.01 5.29
N ASN A 139 0.32 5.90 5.55
CA ASN A 139 -0.49 6.49 4.48
C ASN A 139 0.34 7.35 3.53
N THR A 140 1.33 8.07 4.04
CA THR A 140 2.23 8.91 3.24
C THR A 140 3.15 8.04 2.38
N ALA A 141 3.73 6.99 2.96
CA ALA A 141 4.57 6.02 2.25
C ALA A 141 3.79 5.28 1.14
N ASP A 142 2.61 4.74 1.44
CA ASP A 142 1.76 4.08 0.44
C ASP A 142 1.27 5.06 -0.64
N ALA A 143 0.97 6.32 -0.28
CA ALA A 143 0.60 7.35 -1.25
C ALA A 143 1.75 7.65 -2.22
N TYR A 144 2.97 7.82 -1.70
CA TYR A 144 4.15 8.03 -2.51
C TYR A 144 4.39 6.85 -3.44
N ALA A 145 4.38 5.61 -2.93
CA ALA A 145 4.53 4.40 -3.74
C ALA A 145 3.46 4.29 -4.84
N ALA A 146 2.19 4.59 -4.53
CA ALA A 146 1.11 4.59 -5.50
C ALA A 146 1.32 5.64 -6.63
N LEU A 147 1.73 6.86 -6.29
CA LEU A 147 2.00 7.90 -7.29
C LEU A 147 3.20 7.53 -8.19
N ARG A 148 4.29 7.02 -7.59
CA ARG A 148 5.45 6.51 -8.33
C ARG A 148 5.09 5.34 -9.24
N HIS A 149 4.21 4.46 -8.78
CA HIS A 149 3.67 3.40 -9.62
C HIS A 149 2.92 3.96 -10.83
N LEU A 150 2.02 4.93 -10.66
CA LEU A 150 1.29 5.56 -11.78
C LEU A 150 2.25 6.20 -12.79
N GLN A 151 3.29 6.90 -12.33
CA GLN A 151 4.33 7.47 -13.19
C GLN A 151 5.07 6.40 -13.99
N ARG A 152 5.42 5.28 -13.33
CA ARG A 152 6.15 4.16 -13.94
C ARG A 152 5.33 3.40 -14.97
N THR A 153 4.04 3.21 -14.73
CA THR A 153 3.16 2.39 -15.59
C THR A 153 2.35 3.22 -16.59
N GLY A 154 2.49 4.54 -16.58
CA GLY A 154 1.71 5.43 -17.44
C GLY A 154 0.23 5.46 -17.06
N GLY A 155 -0.06 5.40 -15.76
CA GLY A 155 -1.40 5.51 -15.19
C GLY A 155 -2.15 4.19 -15.04
N GLU A 156 -1.48 3.03 -15.08
CA GLU A 156 -2.15 1.76 -14.81
C GLU A 156 -2.46 1.62 -13.32
N GLY A 157 -3.76 1.64 -12.98
CA GLY A 157 -4.21 1.58 -11.59
C GLY A 157 -4.49 0.19 -11.03
N LYS A 158 -4.43 -0.89 -11.83
CA LYS A 158 -4.86 -2.23 -11.39
C LYS A 158 -4.03 -2.78 -10.22
N SER A 159 -2.71 -2.62 -10.28
CA SER A 159 -1.81 -3.01 -9.21
C SER A 159 -2.05 -2.22 -7.93
N ILE A 160 -2.31 -0.92 -8.05
CA ILE A 160 -2.62 -0.06 -6.90
C ILE A 160 -3.99 -0.41 -6.30
N ASP A 161 -4.97 -0.80 -7.11
CA ASP A 161 -6.27 -1.29 -6.64
C ASP A 161 -6.12 -2.50 -5.72
N TYR A 162 -5.24 -3.44 -6.07
CA TYR A 162 -4.94 -4.58 -5.22
C TYR A 162 -4.33 -4.15 -3.87
N CYS A 163 -3.45 -3.16 -3.84
CA CYS A 163 -2.89 -2.62 -2.59
C CYS A 163 -3.99 -2.08 -1.67
N GLY A 164 -4.88 -1.23 -2.19
CA GLY A 164 -6.00 -0.69 -1.41
C GLY A 164 -6.91 -1.79 -0.85
N TRP A 165 -7.19 -2.82 -1.67
CA TRP A 165 -7.95 -4.01 -1.26
C TRP A 165 -7.25 -4.79 -0.14
N LYS A 166 -5.96 -5.10 -0.31
CA LYS A 166 -5.16 -5.89 0.63
C LYS A 166 -5.05 -5.20 1.99
N ARG A 167 -4.78 -3.89 1.99
CA ARG A 167 -4.69 -3.08 3.22
C ARG A 167 -6.02 -3.09 3.99
N ALA A 168 -7.17 -3.01 3.31
CA ALA A 168 -8.48 -3.14 3.94
C ALA A 168 -8.70 -4.55 4.51
N PHE A 169 -8.38 -5.59 3.73
CA PHE A 169 -8.55 -6.97 4.15
C PHE A 169 -7.72 -7.30 5.39
N ILE A 170 -6.43 -6.95 5.38
CA ILE A 170 -5.51 -7.16 6.52
C ILE A 170 -6.01 -6.39 7.74
N PHE A 171 -6.40 -5.13 7.58
CA PHE A 171 -6.95 -4.34 8.68
C PHE A 171 -8.15 -5.04 9.34
N MET A 172 -9.11 -5.54 8.54
CA MET A 172 -10.31 -6.18 9.04
C MET A 172 -10.03 -7.52 9.75
N THR A 173 -9.08 -8.32 9.25
CA THR A 173 -8.78 -9.65 9.78
C THR A 173 -7.78 -9.66 10.93
N THR A 174 -6.89 -8.67 11.00
CA THR A 174 -5.84 -8.58 12.04
C THR A 174 -6.12 -7.47 13.05
N GLY A 175 -6.76 -6.38 12.63
CA GLY A 175 -6.92 -5.15 13.42
C GLY A 175 -5.69 -4.24 13.43
N ALA A 176 -4.74 -4.42 12.51
CA ALA A 176 -3.57 -3.55 12.36
C ALA A 176 -3.97 -2.17 11.80
N ILE A 177 -4.10 -1.18 12.69
CA ILE A 177 -4.57 0.18 12.33
C ILE A 177 -3.53 1.03 11.59
N SER A 178 -2.23 0.74 11.76
CA SER A 178 -1.15 1.51 11.14
C SER A 178 -1.23 1.43 9.62
N HIS A 179 -1.55 0.25 9.09
CA HIS A 179 -1.60 -0.02 7.66
C HIS A 179 -2.99 0.18 7.02
N LEU A 180 -3.94 0.86 7.67
CA LEU A 180 -5.23 1.17 7.01
C LEU A 180 -5.06 2.38 6.08
N THR A 181 -4.45 2.13 4.92
CA THR A 181 -4.13 3.14 3.90
C THR A 181 -5.12 3.17 2.73
N THR A 182 -6.14 2.29 2.76
CA THR A 182 -7.13 2.11 1.69
C THR A 182 -7.81 3.41 1.25
N PHE A 183 -8.18 4.29 2.19
CA PHE A 183 -8.88 5.53 1.85
C PHE A 183 -8.01 6.47 1.01
N THR A 184 -6.75 6.62 1.39
CA THR A 184 -5.76 7.43 0.67
C THR A 184 -5.48 6.85 -0.72
N ILE A 185 -5.24 5.54 -0.80
CA ILE A 185 -4.96 4.84 -2.06
C ILE A 185 -6.14 4.93 -3.03
N ASP A 186 -7.36 4.63 -2.55
CA ASP A 186 -8.55 4.66 -3.40
C ASP A 186 -8.85 6.08 -3.89
N GLN A 187 -8.52 7.11 -3.11
CA GLN A 187 -8.66 8.50 -3.54
C GLN A 187 -7.64 8.87 -4.63
N ILE A 188 -6.38 8.43 -4.52
CA ILE A 188 -5.38 8.59 -5.60
C ILE A 188 -5.86 7.91 -6.89
N ILE A 189 -6.35 6.68 -6.82
CA ILE A 189 -6.96 5.98 -7.97
C ILE A 189 -8.16 6.78 -8.51
N CYS A 190 -8.92 7.41 -7.61
CA CYS A 190 -10.06 8.20 -8.01
C CYS A 190 -9.67 9.40 -8.87
N ASP A 191 -8.64 10.11 -8.44
CA ASP A 191 -8.19 11.37 -9.02
C ASP A 191 -7.25 11.18 -10.21
N ALA A 192 -6.59 10.02 -10.34
CA ALA A 192 -5.72 9.69 -11.48
C ALA A 192 -6.41 9.76 -12.86
N LYS A 193 -7.74 9.87 -12.91
CA LYS A 193 -8.50 10.11 -14.15
C LYS A 193 -8.55 11.57 -14.59
N ALA A 194 -8.32 12.50 -13.66
CA ALA A 194 -8.47 13.93 -13.87
C ALA A 194 -7.17 14.70 -13.57
N ALA A 195 -6.38 14.24 -12.60
CA ALA A 195 -5.08 14.80 -12.25
C ALA A 195 -3.96 14.24 -13.12
N ASP A 196 -2.97 15.08 -13.44
CA ASP A 196 -1.77 14.66 -14.18
C ASP A 196 -0.64 14.20 -13.25
N PHE A 197 -0.83 13.06 -12.60
CA PHE A 197 0.19 12.50 -11.70
C PHE A 197 1.45 12.01 -12.43
N MET A 198 1.35 11.74 -13.74
CA MET A 198 2.43 11.13 -14.52
C MET A 198 3.56 12.13 -14.81
N SER A 199 3.25 13.42 -14.82
CA SER A 199 4.20 14.49 -15.18
C SER A 199 4.84 15.17 -13.97
N MET A 200 4.46 14.78 -12.74
CA MET A 200 4.98 15.42 -11.53
C MET A 200 6.48 15.18 -11.34
N THR A 201 7.18 16.17 -10.81
CA THR A 201 8.56 15.99 -10.32
C THR A 201 8.59 15.10 -9.07
N PRO A 202 9.75 14.57 -8.69
CA PRO A 202 9.88 13.84 -7.43
C PRO A 202 9.42 14.64 -6.20
N GLU A 203 9.79 15.91 -6.11
CA GLU A 203 9.43 16.81 -5.01
C GLU A 203 7.92 17.05 -4.96
N GLU A 204 7.30 17.33 -6.12
CA GLU A 204 5.84 17.44 -6.24
C GLU A 204 5.17 16.13 -5.84
N THR A 205 5.74 14.98 -6.21
CA THR A 205 5.21 13.67 -5.85
C THR A 205 5.21 13.46 -4.33
N ALA A 206 6.31 13.79 -3.65
CA ALA A 206 6.40 13.70 -2.20
C ALA A 206 5.43 14.66 -1.49
N ALA A 207 5.31 15.90 -1.99
CA ALA A 207 4.38 16.89 -1.45
C ALA A 207 2.91 16.45 -1.62
N VAL A 208 2.55 15.95 -2.80
CA VAL A 208 1.20 15.43 -3.08
C VAL A 208 0.92 14.20 -2.22
N ALA A 209 1.88 13.29 -2.04
CA ALA A 209 1.72 12.13 -1.16
C ALA A 209 1.39 12.55 0.29
N LYS A 210 2.14 13.50 0.86
CA LYS A 210 1.85 14.08 2.19
C LYS A 210 0.46 14.69 2.27
N ALA A 211 0.06 15.47 1.26
CA ALA A 211 -1.25 16.12 1.21
C ALA A 211 -2.40 15.09 1.17
N TYR A 212 -2.29 14.07 0.32
CA TYR A 212 -3.28 13.00 0.25
C TYR A 212 -3.39 12.24 1.58
N ALA A 213 -2.25 11.87 2.17
CA ALA A 213 -2.25 11.19 3.47
C ALA A 213 -2.89 12.05 4.57
N ALA A 214 -2.57 13.34 4.64
CA ALA A 214 -3.16 14.25 5.62
C ALA A 214 -4.69 14.40 5.46
N MET A 215 -5.19 14.43 4.22
CA MET A 215 -6.61 14.59 3.94
C MET A 215 -7.43 13.30 4.14
N HIS A 216 -6.83 12.13 3.95
CA HIS A 216 -7.56 10.87 3.82
C HIS A 216 -7.21 9.83 4.89
N THR A 217 -6.21 10.07 5.73
CA THR A 217 -5.96 9.24 6.91
C THR A 217 -7.08 9.44 7.94
N PRO A 218 -7.82 8.39 8.33
CA PRO A 218 -8.83 8.53 9.37
C PRO A 218 -8.19 8.90 10.71
N GLU A 219 -8.89 9.73 11.50
CA GLU A 219 -8.44 10.06 12.85
C GLU A 219 -8.33 8.82 13.75
N LYS A 220 -7.45 8.87 14.77
CA LYS A 220 -7.21 7.77 15.71
C LYS A 220 -8.49 7.23 16.36
N LYS A 221 -9.44 8.10 16.69
CA LYS A 221 -10.75 7.72 17.26
C LYS A 221 -11.54 6.85 16.28
N GLU A 222 -11.55 7.25 15.01
CA GLU A 222 -12.23 6.53 13.94
C GLU A 222 -11.56 5.18 13.65
N LEU A 223 -10.23 5.15 13.57
CA LEU A 223 -9.45 3.91 13.45
C LEU A 223 -9.76 2.92 14.57
N THR A 224 -9.89 3.41 15.82
CA THR A 224 -10.24 2.59 16.99
C THR A 224 -11.67 2.06 16.90
N ARG A 225 -12.61 2.89 16.44
CA ARG A 225 -14.01 2.51 16.21
C ARG A 225 -14.11 1.41 15.16
N LEU A 226 -13.47 1.59 14.00
CA LEU A 226 -13.41 0.58 12.94
C LEU A 226 -12.75 -0.71 13.42
N ARG A 227 -11.64 -0.60 14.17
CA ARG A 227 -10.95 -1.75 14.76
C ARG A 227 -11.88 -2.54 15.68
N ALA A 228 -12.74 -1.87 16.45
CA ALA A 228 -13.74 -2.54 17.27
C ALA A 228 -14.84 -3.18 16.41
N ALA A 229 -15.35 -2.46 15.40
CA ALA A 229 -16.40 -2.94 14.51
C ALA A 229 -16.03 -4.25 13.80
N PHE A 230 -14.78 -4.37 13.33
CA PHE A 230 -14.29 -5.57 12.62
C PHE A 230 -13.66 -6.65 13.50
N ARG A 231 -13.55 -6.44 14.83
CA ARG A 231 -13.11 -7.47 15.78
C ARG A 231 -13.80 -8.83 15.58
N PRO A 232 -15.10 -8.93 15.25
CA PRO A 232 -15.77 -10.22 15.06
C PRO A 232 -15.25 -11.07 13.89
N LEU A 233 -14.44 -10.51 12.99
CA LEU A 233 -13.84 -11.22 11.85
C LEU A 233 -12.51 -11.90 12.20
N ARG A 234 -11.86 -11.46 13.27
CA ARG A 234 -10.52 -11.92 13.65
C ARG A 234 -10.52 -13.40 14.02
N LYS A 235 -9.43 -14.10 13.66
CA LYS A 235 -9.21 -15.53 13.93
C LYS A 235 -10.28 -16.46 13.33
N LEU A 236 -11.17 -15.95 12.46
CA LEU A 236 -12.07 -16.80 11.71
C LEU A 236 -11.34 -17.40 10.50
N PRO A 237 -11.65 -18.65 10.12
CA PRO A 237 -11.23 -19.18 8.83
C PRO A 237 -11.71 -18.26 7.69
N PRO A 238 -10.92 -18.07 6.62
CA PRO A 238 -11.20 -17.06 5.60
C PRO A 238 -12.62 -17.10 5.01
N GLN A 239 -13.15 -18.28 4.67
CA GLN A 239 -14.54 -18.44 4.19
C GLN A 239 -15.58 -17.91 5.21
N LYS A 240 -15.40 -18.24 6.50
CA LYS A 240 -16.31 -17.79 7.56
C LYS A 240 -16.18 -16.28 7.80
N ALA A 241 -14.95 -15.75 7.72
CA ALA A 241 -14.68 -14.32 7.80
C ALA A 241 -15.41 -13.56 6.69
N LEU A 242 -15.32 -14.01 5.43
CA LEU A 242 -15.98 -13.36 4.30
C LEU A 242 -17.51 -13.42 4.39
N LYS A 243 -18.10 -14.55 4.81
CA LYS A 243 -19.56 -14.61 5.05
C LYS A 243 -20.01 -13.64 6.14
N LYS A 244 -19.23 -13.54 7.23
CA LYS A 244 -19.52 -12.62 8.32
C LYS A 244 -19.34 -11.16 7.89
N LEU A 245 -18.31 -10.88 7.10
CA LEU A 245 -18.05 -9.57 6.50
C LEU A 245 -19.22 -9.14 5.61
N ALA A 246 -19.74 -10.03 4.75
CA ALA A 246 -20.91 -9.75 3.93
C ALA A 246 -22.12 -9.33 4.77
N ARG A 247 -22.41 -10.07 5.85
CA ARG A 247 -23.52 -9.72 6.76
C ARG A 247 -23.31 -8.38 7.46
N MET A 248 -22.08 -8.07 7.89
CA MET A 248 -21.76 -6.79 8.52
C MET A 248 -21.90 -5.64 7.53
N THR A 249 -21.35 -5.80 6.33
CA THR A 249 -21.42 -4.82 5.23
C THR A 249 -22.87 -4.52 4.85
N LEU A 250 -23.68 -5.54 4.63
CA LEU A 250 -25.08 -5.36 4.25
C LEU A 250 -25.93 -4.73 5.36
N LYS A 251 -25.52 -4.81 6.64
CA LYS A 251 -26.19 -4.17 7.78
C LYS A 251 -25.72 -2.73 8.04
N ALA A 252 -24.47 -2.38 7.73
CA ALA A 252 -23.90 -1.06 8.02
C ALA A 252 -24.59 0.06 7.20
N PRO A 253 -24.71 1.31 7.69
CA PRO A 253 -25.23 2.42 6.87
C PRO A 253 -24.45 2.61 5.56
N GLU A 254 -25.12 3.01 4.48
CA GLU A 254 -24.50 3.13 3.14
C GLU A 254 -23.36 4.16 3.08
N ASP A 255 -23.44 5.20 3.90
CA ASP A 255 -22.45 6.27 4.04
C ASP A 255 -21.37 5.99 5.09
N SER A 256 -21.42 4.81 5.75
CA SER A 256 -20.45 4.44 6.77
C SER A 256 -19.14 3.89 6.19
N GLN A 257 -18.05 4.11 6.92
CA GLN A 257 -16.74 3.53 6.59
C GLN A 257 -16.73 2.00 6.72
N GLU A 258 -17.58 1.41 7.57
CA GLU A 258 -17.73 -0.04 7.66
C GLU A 258 -18.34 -0.62 6.38
N PHE A 259 -19.37 0.03 5.84
CA PHE A 259 -19.90 -0.34 4.53
C PHE A 259 -18.84 -0.15 3.46
N TYR A 260 -18.13 0.98 3.47
CA TYR A 260 -17.06 1.26 2.51
C TYR A 260 -16.03 0.13 2.43
N LEU A 261 -15.38 -0.18 3.56
CA LEU A 261 -14.31 -1.17 3.63
C LEU A 261 -14.79 -2.58 3.32
N GLY A 262 -15.97 -2.95 3.83
CA GLY A 262 -16.54 -4.27 3.58
C GLY A 262 -16.94 -4.46 2.11
N ALA A 263 -17.57 -3.45 1.50
CA ALA A 263 -17.92 -3.47 0.09
C ALA A 263 -16.66 -3.48 -0.79
N ARG A 264 -15.64 -2.69 -0.44
CA ARG A 264 -14.36 -2.63 -1.15
C ARG A 264 -13.68 -3.99 -1.25
N VAL A 265 -13.71 -4.76 -0.16
CA VAL A 265 -13.12 -6.11 -0.13
C VAL A 265 -13.98 -7.14 -0.87
N LEU A 266 -15.31 -7.07 -0.72
CA LEU A 266 -16.22 -8.06 -1.29
C LEU A 266 -16.45 -7.88 -2.80
N ALA A 267 -16.48 -6.65 -3.30
CA ALA A 267 -16.87 -6.33 -4.68
C ALA A 267 -16.07 -7.10 -5.74
N GLY A 268 -14.74 -7.03 -5.67
CA GLY A 268 -13.86 -7.73 -6.62
C GLY A 268 -13.99 -9.25 -6.48
N ALA A 269 -13.91 -9.75 -5.25
CA ALA A 269 -13.95 -11.18 -4.96
C ALA A 269 -15.27 -11.85 -5.42
N LEU A 270 -16.42 -11.20 -5.21
CA LEU A 270 -17.72 -11.70 -5.67
C LEU A 270 -17.82 -11.70 -7.20
N LYS A 271 -17.32 -10.64 -7.85
CA LYS A 271 -17.35 -10.53 -9.31
C LYS A 271 -16.46 -11.58 -9.98
N GLU A 272 -15.29 -11.87 -9.42
CA GLU A 272 -14.37 -12.90 -9.91
C GLU A 272 -14.80 -14.31 -9.50
N GLY A 273 -15.79 -14.43 -8.60
CA GLY A 273 -16.29 -15.70 -8.07
C GLY A 273 -15.32 -16.39 -7.11
N GLY A 274 -14.34 -15.66 -6.59
CA GLY A 274 -13.35 -16.15 -5.63
C GLY A 274 -12.26 -15.14 -5.30
N VAL A 275 -11.41 -15.49 -4.35
CA VAL A 275 -10.22 -14.72 -3.98
C VAL A 275 -9.16 -15.61 -3.35
N THR A 276 -7.89 -15.30 -3.56
CA THR A 276 -6.77 -15.97 -2.88
C THR A 276 -6.37 -15.17 -1.64
N VAL A 277 -6.35 -15.81 -0.48
CA VAL A 277 -5.95 -15.22 0.80
C VAL A 277 -4.88 -16.12 1.42
N ASP A 278 -3.69 -15.57 1.68
CA ASP A 278 -2.57 -16.32 2.27
C ASP A 278 -2.25 -17.65 1.54
N GLY A 279 -2.36 -17.63 0.21
CA GLY A 279 -2.16 -18.80 -0.66
C GLY A 279 -3.34 -19.78 -0.69
N GLN A 280 -4.43 -19.49 0.01
CA GLN A 280 -5.66 -20.28 -0.01
C GLN A 280 -6.68 -19.66 -0.97
N ASP A 281 -7.09 -20.43 -1.98
CA ASP A 281 -8.19 -20.06 -2.87
C ASP A 281 -9.54 -20.27 -2.20
N ILE A 282 -10.35 -19.22 -2.20
CA ILE A 282 -11.69 -19.19 -1.60
C ILE A 282 -12.70 -19.02 -2.73
N VAL A 283 -13.59 -19.99 -2.89
CA VAL A 283 -14.65 -19.94 -3.91
C VAL A 283 -15.88 -19.20 -3.37
N LEU A 284 -16.31 -18.18 -4.10
CA LEU A 284 -17.46 -17.33 -3.78
C LEU A 284 -18.58 -17.51 -4.81
N LYS A 285 -18.97 -18.76 -5.04
CA LYS A 285 -20.02 -19.15 -6.01
C LYS A 285 -21.19 -19.86 -5.32
N GLY A 286 -22.38 -19.74 -5.91
CA GLY A 286 -23.61 -20.38 -5.42
C GLY A 286 -24.70 -19.37 -5.06
N SER A 287 -25.89 -19.85 -4.74
CA SER A 287 -27.08 -19.00 -4.49
C SER A 287 -26.83 -17.95 -3.41
N GLU A 288 -26.26 -18.36 -2.26
CA GLU A 288 -25.93 -17.45 -1.15
C GLU A 288 -25.02 -16.29 -1.59
N TRP A 289 -23.96 -16.56 -2.35
CA TRP A 289 -23.04 -15.53 -2.82
C TRP A 289 -23.65 -14.64 -3.91
N ASN A 290 -24.50 -15.20 -4.77
CA ASN A 290 -25.26 -14.44 -5.75
C ASN A 290 -26.26 -13.49 -5.07
N ASP A 291 -26.89 -13.91 -3.97
CA ASP A 291 -27.77 -13.06 -3.16
C ASP A 291 -26.99 -11.92 -2.51
N ILE A 292 -25.82 -12.22 -1.94
CA ILE A 292 -24.92 -11.22 -1.35
C ILE A 292 -24.48 -10.21 -2.40
N GLN A 293 -24.08 -10.66 -3.59
CA GLN A 293 -23.66 -9.78 -4.69
C GLN A 293 -24.80 -8.86 -5.12
N ARG A 294 -26.00 -9.39 -5.37
CA ARG A 294 -27.16 -8.57 -5.72
C ARG A 294 -27.50 -7.53 -4.65
N ALA A 295 -27.46 -7.92 -3.38
CA ALA A 295 -27.72 -7.01 -2.27
C ALA A 295 -26.65 -5.90 -2.18
N LEU A 296 -25.38 -6.25 -2.38
CA LEU A 296 -24.27 -5.31 -2.39
C LEU A 296 -24.37 -4.34 -3.57
N ASP A 297 -24.70 -4.84 -4.76
CA ASP A 297 -24.89 -4.03 -5.98
C ASP A 297 -26.03 -3.03 -5.81
N LYS A 298 -27.17 -3.50 -5.29
CA LYS A 298 -28.33 -2.64 -5.00
C LYS A 298 -27.96 -1.51 -4.03
N LYS A 299 -27.26 -1.86 -2.96
CA LYS A 299 -26.86 -0.90 -1.92
C LYS A 299 -25.83 0.11 -2.43
N THR A 300 -24.87 -0.36 -3.23
CA THR A 300 -23.85 0.52 -3.83
C THR A 300 -24.43 1.41 -4.93
N ALA A 301 -25.53 1.02 -5.58
CA ALA A 301 -26.20 1.83 -6.60
C ALA A 301 -26.80 3.13 -6.03
N ASN A 302 -27.14 3.15 -4.74
CA ASN A 302 -27.66 4.32 -4.02
C ASN A 302 -26.57 5.37 -3.71
N LEU A 303 -25.29 5.01 -3.80
CA LEU A 303 -24.20 5.93 -3.53
C LEU A 303 -24.10 7.04 -4.60
N PRO A 304 -23.51 8.21 -4.24
CA PRO A 304 -23.25 9.28 -5.19
C PRO A 304 -22.48 8.77 -6.43
N PRO A 305 -22.77 9.26 -7.65
CA PRO A 305 -22.09 8.81 -8.88
C PRO A 305 -20.56 8.88 -8.84
N LYS A 306 -20.01 9.83 -8.07
CA LYS A 306 -18.57 10.03 -7.91
C LYS A 306 -17.94 9.14 -6.83
N HIS A 307 -18.73 8.41 -6.05
CA HIS A 307 -18.25 7.60 -4.93
C HIS A 307 -17.29 6.49 -5.41
N PRO A 308 -16.14 6.25 -4.75
CA PRO A 308 -15.13 5.27 -5.20
C PRO A 308 -15.69 3.87 -5.46
N LEU A 309 -16.54 3.35 -4.57
CA LEU A 309 -17.20 2.04 -4.73
C LEU A 309 -17.99 1.86 -6.03
N ARG A 310 -18.55 2.93 -6.60
CA ARG A 310 -19.29 2.82 -7.87
C ARG A 310 -18.40 2.51 -9.07
N ARG A 311 -17.08 2.65 -8.93
CA ARG A 311 -16.10 2.30 -9.96
C ARG A 311 -15.79 0.81 -9.95
N HIS A 312 -15.56 0.23 -8.77
CA HIS A 312 -15.19 -1.18 -8.63
C HIS A 312 -16.29 -2.14 -9.09
N LEU A 313 -17.56 -1.71 -9.08
CA LEU A 313 -18.69 -2.53 -9.54
C LEU A 313 -19.07 -2.36 -11.02
N LYS A 314 -18.53 -1.37 -11.74
CA LYS A 314 -18.89 -1.08 -13.15
C LYS A 314 -17.92 -1.65 -14.20
N GLY A 315 -16.84 -2.31 -13.78
CA GLY A 315 -15.91 -2.94 -14.71
C GLY A 315 -16.44 -4.22 -15.33
#